data_AF-A0A967WMN6-F1
#
_entry.id   AF-A0A967WMN6-F1
#
_cell.length_a   1.000
_cell.length_b   1.000
_cell.length_c   1.000
_cell.angle_alpha   90.00
_cell.angle_beta   90.00
_cell.angle_gamma   90.00
#
_symmetry.space_group_name_H-M   'P 1'
#
loop_
_entity.id
_entity.type
_entity.pdbx_description
1 polymer ?
#
loop_
_entity_poly.entity_id
_entity_poly.type
_entity_poly.pdbx_seq_one_letter_code
_entity_poly.pdbx_strand_id
1 'polypeptide(L)' 'ELQKKDTIELLLDLDEVPEGIRTAVRNNAGGHANHTMYWQCMSPKGGGEPDGSLAEAIEEA' A
#
# COMPACT_ATOMS: atom_id res chain seq x y z
N GLU A 1 -6.58 -18.14 -11.80
CA GLU A 1 -5.65 -17.92 -10.68
C GLU A 1 -5.59 -16.48 -10.15
N LEU A 2 -5.59 -15.41 -10.97
CA LEU A 2 -5.51 -14.01 -10.48
C LEU A 2 -6.48 -13.65 -9.33
N GLN A 3 -7.69 -14.24 -9.33
CA GLN A 3 -8.69 -14.03 -8.27
C GLN A 3 -8.31 -14.59 -6.89
N LYS A 4 -7.26 -15.42 -6.81
CA LYS A 4 -6.72 -15.95 -5.56
C LYS A 4 -5.62 -15.08 -4.96
N LYS A 5 -5.07 -14.13 -5.74
CA LYS A 5 -4.07 -13.19 -5.27
C LYS A 5 -4.73 -12.06 -4.50
N ASP A 6 -4.11 -11.62 -3.42
CA ASP A 6 -4.50 -10.39 -2.74
C ASP A 6 -4.08 -9.14 -3.54
N THR A 7 -4.53 -7.96 -3.08
CA THR A 7 -4.29 -6.69 -3.78
C THR A 7 -2.79 -6.37 -3.90
N ILE A 8 -2.00 -6.69 -2.87
CA ILE A 8 -0.57 -6.39 -2.85
C ILE A 8 0.18 -7.36 -3.76
N GLU A 9 -0.18 -8.64 -3.74
CA GLU A 9 0.38 -9.65 -4.65
C GLU A 9 0.13 -9.31 -6.13
N LEU A 10 -1.03 -8.74 -6.46
CA LEU A 10 -1.33 -8.25 -7.81
C LEU A 10 -0.50 -7.01 -8.20
N LEU A 11 -0.18 -6.13 -7.24
CA LEU A 11 0.59 -4.92 -7.48
C LEU A 11 2.10 -5.17 -7.57
N LEU A 12 2.59 -6.21 -6.88
CA LEU A 12 4.00 -6.62 -6.93
C LEU A 12 4.38 -7.26 -8.26
N ASP A 13 3.43 -7.86 -8.97
CA ASP A 13 3.65 -8.50 -10.27
C ASP A 13 2.55 -8.15 -11.27
N LEU A 14 2.57 -6.91 -11.75
CA LEU A 14 1.61 -6.41 -12.74
C LEU A 14 1.80 -7.04 -14.13
N ASP A 15 2.95 -7.64 -14.41
CA ASP A 15 3.22 -8.22 -15.72
C ASP A 15 2.45 -9.52 -15.94
N GLU A 16 2.15 -10.27 -14.87
CA GLU A 16 1.21 -11.41 -14.89
C GLU A 16 -0.24 -11.01 -15.17
N VAL A 17 -0.58 -9.72 -14.99
CA VAL A 17 -1.92 -9.21 -15.33
C VAL A 17 -2.00 -9.00 -16.85
N PRO A 18 -3.04 -9.54 -17.52
CA PRO A 18 -3.23 -9.38 -18.96
C PRO A 18 -3.22 -7.91 -19.37
N GLU A 19 -2.48 -7.60 -20.45
CA GLU A 19 -2.22 -6.24 -20.91
C GLU A 19 -3.50 -5.40 -21.04
N GLY A 20 -4.57 -5.98 -21.58
CA GLY A 20 -5.85 -5.29 -21.79
C GLY A 20 -6.56 -4.80 -20.52
N ILE A 21 -6.18 -5.30 -19.34
CA ILE A 21 -6.73 -4.86 -18.05
C ILE A 21 -5.67 -4.31 -17.09
N ARG A 22 -4.37 -4.43 -17.42
CA ARG A 22 -3.26 -4.13 -16.51
C ARG A 22 -3.31 -2.71 -15.94
N THR A 23 -3.59 -1.71 -16.77
CA THR A 23 -3.71 -0.32 -16.32
C THR A 23 -4.89 -0.12 -15.35
N ALA A 24 -6.03 -0.76 -15.64
CA ALA A 24 -7.20 -0.69 -14.77
C ALA A 24 -6.91 -1.33 -13.41
N VAL A 25 -6.24 -2.48 -13.40
CA VAL A 25 -5.81 -3.15 -12.16
C VAL A 25 -4.81 -2.29 -11.40
N ARG A 26 -3.73 -1.81 -12.02
CA ARG A 26 -2.74 -0.93 -11.38
C ARG A 26 -3.41 0.27 -10.69
N ASN A 27 -4.29 0.96 -11.40
CA ASN A 27 -4.88 2.19 -10.89
C ASN A 27 -5.89 1.92 -9.76
N ASN A 28 -6.76 0.91 -9.90
CA ASN A 28 -7.80 0.64 -8.91
C ASN A 28 -7.29 -0.18 -7.71
N ALA A 29 -6.48 -1.22 -7.95
CA ALA A 29 -5.81 -1.96 -6.88
C ALA A 29 -4.83 -1.06 -6.12
N GLY A 30 -4.06 -0.24 -6.83
CA GLY A 30 -3.17 0.75 -6.22
C GLY A 30 -3.94 1.78 -5.41
N GLY A 31 -5.05 2.30 -5.96
CA GLY A 31 -5.97 3.16 -5.23
C GLY A 31 -6.50 2.49 -3.95
N HIS A 32 -6.94 1.24 -4.03
CA HIS A 32 -7.42 0.48 -2.87
C HIS A 32 -6.33 0.31 -1.80
N ALA A 33 -5.14 -0.16 -2.19
CA ALA A 33 -4.02 -0.35 -1.27
C ALA A 33 -3.61 0.98 -0.59
N ASN A 34 -3.47 2.05 -1.37
CA ASN A 34 -3.09 3.37 -0.85
C ASN A 34 -4.12 3.90 0.15
N HIS A 35 -5.41 3.80 -0.14
CA HIS A 35 -6.45 4.30 0.77
C HIS A 35 -6.58 3.42 2.01
N THR A 36 -6.51 2.09 1.88
CA THR A 36 -6.51 1.19 3.03
C THR A 36 -5.39 1.52 4.01
N MET A 37 -4.16 1.73 3.51
CA MET A 37 -3.03 2.18 4.32
C MET A 37 -3.29 3.56 4.94
N TYR A 38 -3.72 4.54 4.12
CA TYR A 38 -3.94 5.91 4.56
C TYR A 38 -4.87 5.99 5.78
N TRP A 39 -5.99 5.27 5.76
CA TRP A 39 -6.92 5.27 6.90
C TRP A 39 -6.36 4.57 8.14
N GLN A 40 -5.52 3.55 7.97
CA GLN A 40 -4.86 2.86 9.10
C GLN A 40 -3.78 3.72 9.76
N CYS A 41 -3.14 4.62 9.00
CA CYS A 41 -2.15 5.56 9.52
C CYS A 41 -2.75 6.77 10.24
N MET A 42 -4.08 6.86 10.36
CA MET A 42 -4.75 7.98 11.02
C MET A 42 -5.46 7.57 12.30
N SER A 43 -5.48 8.50 13.25
CA SER A 43 -6.21 8.37 14.51
C SER A 43 -6.72 9.74 14.97
N PRO A 44 -7.94 9.83 15.53
CA PRO A 44 -8.43 11.08 16.13
C PRO A 44 -7.53 11.62 17.26
N LYS A 45 -6.69 10.75 17.84
CA LYS A 45 -5.73 11.07 18.90
C LYS A 45 -4.27 10.86 18.45
N GLY A 46 -4.03 10.74 17.14
CA GLY A 46 -2.68 10.63 16.58
C GLY A 46 -1.94 11.96 16.58
N GLY A 47 -0.79 12.00 15.90
CA GLY A 47 0.12 13.16 15.89
C GLY A 47 1.18 13.09 16.99
N GLY A 48 1.95 14.16 17.15
CA GLY A 48 3.19 14.16 17.94
C GLY A 48 4.41 13.78 17.09
N GLU A 49 5.54 13.58 17.75
CA GLU A 49 6.75 13.04 17.11
C GLU A 49 6.66 11.50 17.03
N PRO A 50 7.29 10.86 16.03
CA PRO A 50 7.41 9.40 15.99
C PRO A 50 8.05 8.86 17.27
N ASP A 51 7.74 7.62 17.64
CA ASP A 51 8.33 6.94 18.80
C ASP A 51 8.97 5.59 18.42
N GLY A 52 9.68 4.99 19.39
CA GLY A 52 10.30 3.68 19.26
C GLY A 52 11.33 3.58 18.13
N SER A 53 11.44 2.40 17.54
CA SER A 53 12.42 2.11 16.48
C SER A 53 12.24 2.94 15.21
N LEU A 54 11.03 3.47 14.97
CA LEU A 54 10.79 4.35 13.83
C LEU A 54 11.44 5.72 14.06
N ALA A 55 11.36 6.27 15.28
CA ALA A 55 12.01 7.54 15.62
C ALA A 55 13.54 7.42 15.48
N GLU A 56 14.12 6.36 16.05
CA GLU A 56 15.56 6.06 15.97
C GLU A 56 16.03 6.01 14.51
N ALA A 57 15.31 5.28 13.64
CA ALA A 57 15.67 5.16 12.23
C ALA A 57 15.54 6.48 11.44
N ILE A 58 14.67 7.40 11.87
CA ILE A 58 14.53 8.73 11.25
C ILE A 58 15.69 9.64 11.67
N GLU A 59 16.10 9.59 12.94
CA GLU A 59 17.21 10.40 13.45
C GLU A 59 18.58 9.96 12.90
N GLU A 60 18.72 8.68 12.55
CA GLU A 60 19.93 8.12 11.93
C GLU A 60 20.06 8.43 10.41
N ALA A 61 19.01 8.92 9.76
CA ALA A 61 18.95 9.19 8.32
C ALA A 61 19.52 10.56 7.91
#